data_AF-A0A7J7JSB2-F1
#
_entry.id   AF-A0A7J7JSB2-F1
#
_cell.length_a   1.000
_cell.length_b   1.000
_cell.length_c   1.000
_cell.angle_alpha   90.00
_cell.angle_beta   90.00
_cell.angle_gamma   90.00
#
_symmetry.space_group_name_H-M   'P 1'
#
loop_
_entity.id
_entity.type
_entity.pdbx_description
1 polymer ?
#
loop_
_entity_poly.entity_id
_entity_poly.type
_entity_poly.pdbx_seq_one_letter_code
_entity_poly.pdbx_strand_id
1 'polypeptide(L)'
;MGIIFAWASISYRVYHIHFPPLELVTGIEELLPYVFFGDEAVPLKPYMMRPFPARKLDNNHKQVFNYRLSRARRVVENAFG
;
A
#
# COMPACT_ATOMS: atom_id res chain seq x y z
N MET A 1 -10.23 -16.45 17.35
CA MET A 1 -9.01 -17.20 16.98
C MET A 1 -8.79 -17.37 15.46
N GLY A 2 -9.69 -16.97 14.55
CA GLY A 2 -9.49 -17.19 13.09
C GLY A 2 -8.70 -16.09 12.34
N ILE A 3 -8.73 -14.83 12.81
CA ILE A 3 -8.17 -13.69 12.08
C ILE A 3 -6.63 -13.67 12.16
N ILE A 4 -6.05 -14.07 13.30
CA ILE A 4 -4.59 -14.03 13.53
C ILE A 4 -3.85 -15.00 12.60
N PHE A 5 -4.39 -16.19 12.36
CA PHE A 5 -3.78 -17.18 11.45
C PHE A 5 -3.84 -16.74 9.98
N ALA A 6 -4.91 -16.07 9.56
CA ALA A 6 -5.01 -15.52 8.21
C ALA A 6 -3.96 -14.42 7.96
N TRP A 7 -3.73 -13.55 8.94
CA TRP A 7 -2.72 -12.49 8.87
C TRP A 7 -1.29 -13.04 8.82
N ALA A 8 -0.97 -14.07 9.61
CA ALA A 8 0.33 -14.72 9.54
C ALA A 8 0.57 -15.38 8.18
N SER A 9 -0.44 -16.05 7.61
CA SER A 9 -0.37 -16.71 6.30
C SER A 9 -0.24 -15.70 5.14
N ILE A 10 -1.03 -14.62 5.15
CA ILE A 10 -0.93 -13.56 4.14
C ILE A 10 0.42 -12.86 4.23
N SER A 11 0.87 -12.53 5.44
CA SER A 11 2.18 -11.93 5.67
C SER A 11 3.30 -12.82 5.12
N TYR A 12 3.29 -14.12 5.46
CA TYR A 12 4.25 -15.08 4.93
C TYR A 12 4.23 -15.16 3.41
N ARG A 13 3.05 -15.22 2.77
CA ARG A 13 2.93 -15.23 1.31
C ARG A 13 3.46 -13.94 0.70
N VAL A 14 3.18 -12.78 1.29
CA VAL A 14 3.68 -11.48 0.82
C VAL A 14 5.20 -11.39 0.90
N TYR A 15 5.84 -11.97 1.92
CA TYR A 15 7.31 -12.03 2.01
C TYR A 15 7.96 -12.86 0.89
N HIS A 16 7.23 -13.83 0.33
CA HIS A 16 7.72 -14.69 -0.74
C HIS A 16 7.26 -14.26 -2.14
N ILE A 17 6.53 -13.13 -2.28
CA ILE A 17 6.19 -12.59 -3.59
C ILE A 17 7.44 -11.95 -4.20
N HIS A 18 7.79 -12.39 -5.40
CA HIS A 18 8.79 -11.71 -6.22
C HIS A 18 8.13 -10.52 -6.91
N PHE A 19 8.53 -9.31 -6.52
CA PHE A 19 8.09 -8.12 -7.22
C PHE A 19 8.73 -8.05 -8.61
N PRO A 20 7.98 -7.62 -9.63
CA PRO A 20 8.58 -7.31 -10.92
C PRO A 20 9.62 -6.17 -10.75
N PRO A 21 10.58 -6.08 -11.69
CA PRO A 21 11.56 -5.00 -11.69
C PRO A 21 10.87 -3.64 -11.84
N LEU A 22 11.59 -2.58 -11.46
CA LEU A 22 11.12 -1.20 -11.62
C LEU A 22 10.77 -0.93 -13.09
N GLU A 23 9.70 -0.17 -13.32
CA GLU A 23 9.22 0.14 -14.67
C GLU A 23 9.07 1.65 -14.89
N LEU A 24 9.33 2.09 -16.12
CA LEU A 24 9.07 3.46 -16.55
C LEU A 24 7.58 3.60 -16.84
N VAL A 25 6.92 4.46 -16.08
CA VAL A 25 5.51 4.77 -16.32
C VAL A 25 5.43 5.86 -17.39
N THR A 26 4.53 5.71 -18.35
CA THR A 26 4.37 6.67 -19.45
C THR A 26 4.10 8.08 -18.91
N GLY A 27 4.99 9.03 -19.21
CA GLY A 27 4.91 10.42 -18.72
C GLY A 27 5.66 10.69 -17.42
N ILE A 28 6.41 9.72 -16.89
CA ILE A 28 7.30 9.87 -15.72
C ILE A 28 8.71 9.42 -16.15
N GLU A 29 9.72 10.27 -15.94
CA GLU A 29 11.12 9.96 -16.29
C GLU A 29 11.84 9.10 -15.23
N GLU A 30 11.19 8.83 -14.11
CA GLU A 30 11.69 8.02 -13.01
C GLU A 30 11.17 6.57 -13.05
N LEU A 31 12.05 5.65 -12.67
CA LEU A 31 11.72 4.24 -12.45
C LEU A 31 10.90 4.09 -11.17
N LEU A 32 9.67 3.59 -11.29
CA LEU A 32 8.76 3.44 -10.15
C LEU A 32 8.69 1.98 -9.68
N PRO A 33 8.76 1.75 -8.36
CA PRO A 33 8.60 0.42 -7.80
C PRO A 33 7.13 0.00 -7.76
N TYR A 34 6.92 -1.30 -7.91
CA TYR A 34 5.67 -1.94 -7.58
C TYR A 34 5.54 -2.06 -6.06
N VAL A 35 4.41 -1.63 -5.52
CA VAL A 35 4.15 -1.57 -4.07
C VAL A 35 2.76 -2.08 -3.73
N PHE A 36 2.61 -2.62 -2.52
CA PHE A 36 1.31 -2.93 -1.94
C PHE A 36 0.70 -1.72 -1.24
N PHE A 37 -0.62 -1.62 -1.25
CA PHE A 37 -1.36 -0.68 -0.41
C PHE A 37 -1.68 -1.35 0.93
N GLY A 38 -1.08 -0.82 1.99
CA GLY A 38 -1.26 -1.29 3.36
C GLY A 38 -2.23 -0.46 4.17
N ASP A 39 -2.82 -1.09 5.19
CA ASP A 39 -3.58 -0.42 6.22
C ASP A 39 -2.67 0.05 7.38
N GLU A 40 -3.18 0.92 8.25
CA GLU A 40 -2.51 1.39 9.45
C GLU A 40 -2.17 0.25 10.44
N ALA A 41 -2.91 -0.86 10.39
CA ALA A 41 -2.61 -2.05 11.20
C ALA A 41 -1.33 -2.80 10.75
N VAL A 42 -0.80 -2.54 9.55
CA VAL A 42 0.38 -3.24 9.00
C VAL A 42 1.65 -2.44 9.30
N PRO A 43 2.77 -3.06 9.72
CA PRO A 43 4.06 -2.34 9.80
C PRO A 43 4.50 -1.82 8.43
N LEU A 44 5.05 -0.61 8.39
CA LEU A 44 5.58 -0.02 7.16
C LEU A 44 6.78 -0.85 6.65
N LYS A 45 6.79 -1.14 5.35
CA LYS A 45 7.84 -1.91 4.66
C LYS A 45 8.28 -1.18 3.38
N PRO A 46 9.49 -1.42 2.86
CA PRO A 46 9.98 -0.74 1.65
C PRO A 46 9.12 -0.95 0.41
N TYR A 47 8.39 -2.06 0.34
CA TYR A 47 7.49 -2.44 -0.75
C TYR A 47 6.02 -2.10 -0.47
N MET A 48 5.73 -1.25 0.54
CA MET A 48 4.37 -0.97 0.98
C MET A 48 4.14 0.52 1.19
N MET A 49 3.03 1.03 0.65
CA MET A 49 2.51 2.36 0.96
C MET A 49 1.42 2.24 2.03
N ARG A 50 1.58 2.99 3.12
CA ARG A 50 0.67 2.99 4.27
C ARG A 50 0.17 4.42 4.53
N PRO A 51 -1.11 4.63 4.87
CA PRO A 51 -1.60 5.95 5.20
C PRO A 51 -0.89 6.52 6.44
N PHE A 52 -0.70 7.83 6.46
CA PHE A 52 -0.28 8.54 7.67
C PHE A 52 -1.38 8.41 8.75
N PRO A 53 -1.01 8.21 10.02
CA PRO A 53 -1.96 8.16 11.13
C PRO A 53 -2.83 9.42 11.18
N ALA A 54 -4.14 9.26 11.40
CA ALA A 54 -5.08 10.39 11.46
C ALA A 54 -4.68 11.45 12.49
N ARG A 55 -4.06 11.02 13.60
CA ARG A 55 -3.54 11.88 14.68
C ARG A 55 -2.33 12.73 14.27
N LYS A 56 -1.71 12.48 13.12
CA LYS A 56 -0.49 13.16 12.62
C LYS A 56 -0.70 13.81 11.24
N LEU A 57 -1.92 14.20 10.91
CA LEU A 57 -2.28 14.93 9.68
C LEU A 57 -2.09 16.45 9.85
N ASP A 58 -0.89 16.83 10.26
CA ASP A 58 -0.42 18.21 10.51
C ASP A 58 -0.08 18.98 9.22
N ASN A 59 0.02 18.30 8.07
CA ASN A 59 0.44 18.89 6.80
C ASN A 59 -0.52 18.50 5.65
N ASN A 60 -0.84 19.46 4.79
CA ASN A 60 -1.63 19.27 3.57
C ASN A 60 -1.09 18.13 2.68
N HIS A 61 0.23 17.98 2.56
CA HIS A 61 0.83 16.90 1.77
C HIS A 61 0.46 15.51 2.29
N LYS A 62 0.37 15.31 3.61
CA LYS A 62 -0.04 14.03 4.20
C LYS A 62 -1.51 13.74 3.96
N GLN A 63 -2.36 14.77 4.00
CA GLN A 63 -3.78 14.65 3.69
C GLN A 63 -4.01 14.27 2.22
N VAL A 64 -3.32 14.95 1.31
CA VAL A 64 -3.36 14.64 -0.14
C VAL A 64 -2.86 13.22 -0.40
N PHE A 65 -1.77 12.79 0.24
CA PHE A 65 -1.27 11.43 0.14
C PHE A 65 -2.32 10.40 0.61
N ASN A 66 -2.88 10.58 1.82
CA ASN A 66 -3.90 9.67 2.36
C ASN A 66 -5.14 9.61 1.47
N TYR A 67 -5.57 10.74 0.92
CA TYR A 67 -6.69 10.81 -0.01
C TYR A 67 -6.42 10.01 -1.29
N ARG A 68 -5.24 10.20 -1.91
CA ARG A 68 -4.82 9.46 -3.11
C ARG A 68 -4.72 7.96 -2.84
N LEU A 69 -4.15 7.56 -1.70
CA LEU A 69 -4.03 6.17 -1.31
C LEU A 69 -5.41 5.53 -1.08
N SER A 70 -6.35 6.26 -0.47
CA SER A 70 -7.74 5.82 -0.32
C SER A 70 -8.45 5.63 -1.66
N ARG A 71 -8.26 6.57 -2.60
CA ARG A 71 -8.78 6.46 -3.97
C ARG A 71 -8.25 5.22 -4.68
N ALA A 72 -6.96 4.94 -4.57
CA ALA A 72 -6.34 3.76 -5.19
C ALA A 72 -6.94 2.46 -4.61
N ARG A 73 -7.09 2.35 -3.29
CA ARG A 73 -7.74 1.20 -2.65
C ARG A 73 -9.18 1.02 -3.10
N ARG A 74 -9.96 2.11 -3.16
CA ARG A 74 -11.35 2.05 -3.62
C ARG A 74 -11.47 1.55 -5.05
N VAL A 75 -10.51 1.85 -5.93
CA VAL A 75 -10.49 1.28 -7.29
C VAL A 75 -10.30 -0.24 -7.25
N VAL A 76 -9.40 -0.73 -6.40
CA VAL A 76 -9.19 -2.18 -6.22
C VAL A 76 -10.44 -2.84 -5.63
N GLU A 77 -11.01 -2.29 -4.55
CA GLU A 77 -12.25 -2.76 -3.94
C GLU A 77 -13.40 -2.81 -4.96
N ASN A 78 -13.60 -1.72 -5.71
CA ASN A 78 -14.64 -1.69 -6.75
C ASN A 78 -14.41 -2.71 -7.88
N ALA A 79 -13.15 -3.09 -8.15
CA ALA A 79 -12.83 -4.04 -9.21
C ALA A 79 -13.01 -5.51 -8.78
N PHE A 80 -12.75 -5.82 -7.51
CA PHE A 80 -12.71 -7.20 -7.01
C PHE A 80 -13.85 -7.55 -6.03
N GLY A 81 -14.55 -6.56 -5.46
CA GLY A 81 -15.64 -6.75 -4.50
C GLY A 81 -15.23 -6.50 -3.07
#